data_AF-A0A973M4M9-F1
#
_entry.id   AF-A0A973M4M9-F1
#
_cell.length_a   1.000
_cell.length_b   1.000
_cell.length_c   1.000
_cell.angle_alpha   90.00
_cell.angle_beta   90.00
_cell.angle_gamma   90.00
#
_symmetry.space_group_name_H-M   'P 1'
#
loop_
_entity.id
_entity.type
_entity.pdbx_description
1 polymer ?
#
loop_
_entity_poly.entity_id
_entity_poly.type
_entity_poly.pdbx_seq_one_letter_code
_entity_poly.pdbx_strand_id
1 'polypeptide(L)'
;PAPVAYCLPGGSRSVTVLSDGLMEALTPAELSAVVDHERAHLTQRHHLLLWAFEAWRQALPWLPTSRLSRQAVSSLVEMLADDVARRTAPDDVLVRAIALVALGSGEAGASGSGAVSGAASEPSVEAGMPDEGGASLASRVSRLLTPEPPLGRAQTTAVLTASGLLLAVPTVLLLVPGLVG
;
A
#
# COMPACT_ATOMS: atom_id res chain seq x y z
N PRO A 1 19.24 -11.22 16.71
CA PRO A 1 19.10 -9.99 15.89
C PRO A 1 17.63 -9.90 15.46
N ALA A 2 16.93 -8.79 15.74
CA ALA A 2 15.50 -8.68 15.45
C ALA A 2 15.26 -8.49 13.93
N PRO A 3 14.26 -9.15 13.32
CA PRO A 3 14.06 -9.13 11.88
C PRO A 3 13.39 -7.83 11.37
N VAL A 4 14.16 -6.75 11.18
CA VAL A 4 13.67 -5.48 10.60
C VAL A 4 13.61 -5.51 9.07
N ALA A 5 12.54 -5.00 8.45
CA ALA A 5 12.57 -4.57 7.05
C ALA A 5 12.31 -3.05 7.00
N TYR A 6 13.21 -2.26 6.42
CA TYR A 6 12.97 -0.83 6.24
C TYR A 6 13.44 -0.34 4.86
N CYS A 7 12.59 0.46 4.21
CA CYS A 7 12.91 1.12 2.96
C CYS A 7 13.60 2.46 3.25
N LEU A 8 14.88 2.59 2.88
CA LEU A 8 15.57 3.88 2.92
C LEU A 8 15.24 4.69 1.66
N PRO A 9 14.73 5.93 1.79
CA PRO A 9 14.61 6.84 0.68
C PRO A 9 16.00 7.38 0.29
N GLY A 10 16.69 6.65 -0.60
CA GLY A 10 18.02 7.01 -1.13
C GLY A 10 17.93 7.71 -2.49
N GLY A 11 17.32 8.89 -2.57
CA GLY A 11 17.28 9.67 -3.82
C GLY A 11 16.74 8.88 -5.02
N SER A 12 17.58 8.56 -6.01
CA SER A 12 17.20 7.85 -7.24
C SER A 12 17.06 6.32 -7.10
N ARG A 13 17.29 5.73 -5.91
CA ARG A 13 17.13 4.31 -5.63
C ARG A 13 16.56 4.09 -4.21
N SER A 14 15.42 3.41 -4.09
CA SER A 14 15.02 2.89 -2.77
C SER A 14 15.87 1.65 -2.47
N VAL A 15 16.34 1.56 -1.22
CA VAL A 15 17.06 0.40 -0.72
C VAL A 15 16.15 -0.27 0.28
N THR A 16 15.62 -1.45 -0.06
CA THR A 16 14.92 -2.30 0.90
C THR A 16 16.00 -3.02 1.72
N VAL A 17 16.12 -2.64 2.99
CA VAL A 17 17.00 -3.33 3.92
C VAL A 17 16.18 -4.40 4.60
N LEU A 18 16.39 -5.67 4.22
CA LEU A 18 16.00 -6.81 5.04
C LEU A 18 17.09 -7.05 6.07
N SER A 19 16.72 -7.14 7.32
CA SER A 19 17.57 -7.58 8.41
C SER A 19 18.08 -9.00 8.18
N ASP A 20 19.25 -9.29 8.75
CA ASP A 20 19.84 -10.62 8.74
C ASP A 20 18.89 -11.67 9.34
N GLY A 21 18.14 -11.32 10.39
CA GLY A 21 17.16 -12.24 11.00
C GLY A 21 16.00 -12.58 10.08
N LEU A 22 15.57 -11.66 9.21
CA LEU A 22 14.49 -11.92 8.25
C LEU A 22 15.02 -12.69 7.05
N MET A 23 16.26 -12.41 6.62
CA MET A 23 16.94 -13.19 5.59
C MET A 23 17.19 -14.64 6.01
N GLU A 24 17.46 -14.89 7.30
CA GLU A 24 17.61 -16.24 7.86
C GLU A 24 16.27 -16.97 8.02
N ALA A 25 15.19 -16.24 8.29
CA ALA A 25 13.85 -16.82 8.47
C ALA A 25 13.16 -17.19 7.14
N LEU A 26 13.49 -16.49 6.05
CA LEU A 26 12.90 -16.73 4.73
C LEU A 26 13.66 -17.81 3.96
N THR A 27 12.94 -18.77 3.39
CA THR A 27 13.50 -19.66 2.37
C THR A 27 13.88 -18.87 1.11
N PRO A 28 14.76 -19.39 0.24
CA PRO A 28 15.16 -18.69 -0.99
C PRO A 28 13.97 -18.29 -1.90
N ALA A 29 12.91 -19.10 -1.93
CA ALA A 29 11.70 -18.82 -2.70
C ALA A 29 10.83 -17.73 -2.07
N GLU A 30 10.76 -17.67 -0.73
CA GLU A 30 10.06 -16.59 -0.04
C GLU A 30 10.83 -15.28 -0.16
N LEU A 31 12.16 -15.32 -0.05
CA LEU A 31 13.02 -14.16 -0.23
C LEU A 31 12.89 -13.60 -1.66
N SER A 32 12.88 -14.46 -2.69
CA SER A 32 12.68 -13.97 -4.07
C SER A 32 11.30 -13.35 -4.25
N ALA A 33 10.25 -13.92 -3.65
CA ALA A 33 8.91 -13.34 -3.67
C ALA A 33 8.87 -11.94 -3.00
N VAL A 34 9.54 -11.76 -1.86
CA VAL A 34 9.67 -10.45 -1.20
C VAL A 34 10.43 -9.48 -2.10
N VAL A 35 11.54 -9.89 -2.70
CA VAL A 35 12.32 -9.03 -3.60
C VAL A 35 11.51 -8.60 -4.83
N ASP A 36 10.72 -9.49 -5.40
CA ASP A 36 9.85 -9.16 -6.54
C ASP A 36 8.72 -8.20 -6.15
N HIS A 37 8.13 -8.37 -4.95
CA HIS A 37 7.18 -7.43 -4.36
C HIS A 37 7.81 -6.03 -4.16
N GLU A 38 8.98 -5.95 -3.56
CA GLU A 38 9.71 -4.70 -3.32
C GLU A 38 10.13 -4.01 -4.62
N ARG A 39 10.55 -4.80 -5.62
CA ARG A 39 10.85 -4.30 -6.97
C ARG A 39 9.60 -3.74 -7.64
N ALA A 40 8.41 -4.28 -7.37
CA ALA A 40 7.16 -3.73 -7.89
C ALA A 40 6.92 -2.30 -7.39
N HIS A 41 7.12 -2.03 -6.09
CA HIS A 41 7.02 -0.68 -5.52
C HIS A 41 7.97 0.31 -6.18
N LEU A 42 9.19 -0.13 -6.47
CA LEU A 42 10.21 0.66 -7.16
C LEU A 42 9.86 0.97 -8.60
N THR A 43 9.50 -0.07 -9.37
CA THR A 43 9.23 0.05 -10.81
C THR A 43 7.95 0.80 -11.10
N GLN A 44 6.92 0.61 -10.27
CA GLN A 44 5.62 1.30 -10.39
C GLN A 44 5.57 2.62 -9.62
N ARG A 45 6.65 2.98 -8.90
CA ARG A 45 6.82 4.23 -8.17
C ARG A 45 5.67 4.52 -7.20
N HIS A 46 5.19 3.50 -6.51
CA HIS A 46 4.00 3.59 -5.64
C HIS A 46 4.12 4.69 -4.57
N HIS A 47 5.33 4.98 -4.10
CA HIS A 47 5.59 6.08 -3.17
C HIS A 47 5.10 7.45 -3.68
N LEU A 48 5.24 7.75 -4.98
CA LEU A 48 4.75 9.02 -5.56
C LEU A 48 3.23 9.12 -5.50
N LEU A 49 2.55 8.02 -5.80
CA LEU A 49 1.09 7.94 -5.72
C LEU A 49 0.63 8.14 -4.27
N LEU A 50 1.26 7.44 -3.32
CA LEU A 50 0.93 7.57 -1.90
C LEU A 50 1.18 8.99 -1.37
N TRP A 51 2.26 9.66 -1.81
CA TRP A 51 2.50 11.06 -1.48
C TRP A 51 1.44 12.00 -2.05
N ALA A 52 0.95 11.77 -3.26
CA ALA A 52 -0.13 12.58 -3.83
C ALA A 52 -1.42 12.45 -3.00
N PHE A 53 -1.80 11.23 -2.62
CA PHE A 53 -2.97 10.99 -1.78
C PHE A 53 -2.78 11.50 -0.34
N GLU A 54 -1.55 11.46 0.17
CA GLU A 54 -1.23 12.01 1.48
C GLU A 54 -1.29 13.54 1.49
N ALA A 55 -0.74 14.20 0.46
CA ALA A 55 -0.88 15.64 0.28
C ALA A 55 -2.36 16.05 0.12
N TRP A 56 -3.15 15.25 -0.61
CA TRP A 56 -4.58 15.47 -0.74
C TRP A 56 -5.32 15.35 0.61
N ARG A 57 -5.02 14.30 1.38
CA ARG A 57 -5.55 14.12 2.74
C ARG A 57 -5.24 15.31 3.65
N GLN A 58 -4.01 15.83 3.58
CA GLN A 58 -3.58 16.98 4.38
C GLN A 58 -4.21 18.30 3.91
N ALA A 59 -4.43 18.48 2.61
CA ALA A 59 -5.04 19.69 2.05
C ALA A 59 -6.56 19.78 2.30
N LEU A 60 -7.23 18.63 2.42
CA LEU A 60 -8.69 18.52 2.57
C LEU A 60 -9.06 17.61 3.77
N PRO A 61 -8.65 17.96 5.00
CA PRO A 61 -8.80 17.09 6.17
C PRO A 61 -10.25 16.95 6.65
N TRP A 62 -11.13 17.91 6.32
CA TRP A 62 -12.55 17.86 6.68
C TRP A 62 -13.37 16.93 5.78
N LEU A 63 -12.81 16.45 4.67
CA LEU A 63 -13.48 15.49 3.79
C LEU A 63 -13.15 14.07 4.26
N PRO A 64 -14.10 13.29 4.81
CA PRO A 64 -13.83 11.92 5.26
C PRO A 64 -13.35 11.01 4.12
N THR A 65 -13.75 11.33 2.89
CA THR A 65 -13.33 10.61 1.68
C THR A 65 -11.83 10.70 1.42
N SER A 66 -11.13 11.75 1.87
CA SER A 66 -9.69 11.89 1.64
C SER A 66 -8.89 10.87 2.45
N ARG A 67 -9.28 10.62 3.71
CA ARG A 67 -8.73 9.56 4.56
C ARG A 67 -9.01 8.17 3.99
N LEU A 68 -10.27 7.90 3.66
CA LEU A 68 -10.69 6.62 3.09
C LEU A 68 -9.97 6.32 1.76
N SER A 69 -9.81 7.33 0.91
CA SER A 69 -9.09 7.20 -0.35
C SER A 69 -7.61 6.87 -0.13
N ARG A 70 -6.94 7.56 0.81
CA ARG A 70 -5.55 7.27 1.16
C ARG A 70 -5.37 5.84 1.66
N GLN A 71 -6.28 5.36 2.51
CA GLN A 71 -6.26 3.98 3.02
C GLN A 71 -6.49 2.96 1.89
N ALA A 72 -7.53 3.16 1.09
CA ALA A 72 -7.86 2.29 -0.03
C ALA A 72 -6.70 2.18 -1.04
N VAL A 73 -6.10 3.30 -1.42
CA VAL A 73 -4.94 3.31 -2.33
C VAL A 73 -3.74 2.60 -1.72
N SER A 74 -3.49 2.74 -0.41
CA SER A 74 -2.45 1.97 0.28
C SER A 74 -2.66 0.47 0.11
N SER A 75 -3.86 0.00 0.40
CA SER A 75 -4.18 -1.44 0.33
C SER A 75 -4.11 -1.97 -1.10
N LEU A 76 -4.63 -1.21 -2.07
CA LEU A 76 -4.56 -1.57 -3.49
C LEU A 76 -3.12 -1.62 -4.02
N VAL A 77 -2.25 -0.72 -3.57
CA VAL A 77 -0.82 -0.72 -3.92
C VAL A 77 -0.13 -2.00 -3.44
N GLU A 78 -0.40 -2.43 -2.21
CA GLU A 78 0.12 -3.70 -1.67
C GLU A 78 -0.41 -4.90 -2.48
N MET A 79 -1.70 -4.90 -2.80
CA MET A 79 -2.32 -5.94 -3.60
C MET A 79 -1.74 -6.03 -5.03
N LEU A 80 -1.39 -4.89 -5.64
CA LEU A 80 -0.74 -4.83 -6.95
C LEU A 80 0.70 -5.33 -6.90
N ALA A 81 1.43 -5.01 -5.84
CA ALA A 81 2.79 -5.53 -5.63
C ALA A 81 2.77 -7.05 -5.42
N ASP A 82 1.81 -7.57 -4.65
CA ASP A 82 1.56 -9.00 -4.53
C ASP A 82 1.28 -9.65 -5.89
N ASP A 83 0.44 -9.04 -6.73
CA ASP A 83 0.14 -9.56 -8.08
C ASP A 83 1.35 -9.61 -9.01
N VAL A 84 2.35 -8.75 -8.79
CA VAL A 84 3.63 -8.85 -9.50
C VAL A 84 4.42 -10.05 -9.01
N ALA A 85 4.54 -10.24 -7.70
CA ALA A 85 5.25 -11.38 -7.10
C ALA A 85 4.59 -12.73 -7.43
N ARG A 86 3.26 -12.79 -7.54
CA ARG A 86 2.50 -13.99 -7.96
C ARG A 86 2.84 -14.50 -9.36
N ARG A 87 3.50 -13.69 -10.19
CA ARG A 87 3.93 -14.12 -11.54
C ARG A 87 5.10 -15.09 -11.48
N THR A 88 5.87 -15.07 -10.40
CA THR A 88 7.12 -15.82 -10.23
C THR A 88 7.10 -16.73 -9.00
N ALA A 89 6.22 -16.46 -8.03
CA ALA A 89 6.04 -17.27 -6.82
C ALA A 89 4.61 -17.82 -6.69
N PRO A 90 4.45 -19.07 -6.20
CA PRO A 90 3.13 -19.62 -5.91
C PRO A 90 2.50 -18.96 -4.67
N ASP A 91 1.16 -19.02 -4.59
CA ASP A 91 0.38 -18.30 -3.57
C ASP A 91 0.74 -18.75 -2.13
N ASP A 92 1.09 -20.02 -1.90
CA ASP A 92 1.49 -20.52 -0.57
C ASP A 92 2.82 -19.92 -0.09
N VAL A 93 3.80 -19.79 -0.99
CA VAL A 93 5.09 -19.13 -0.71
C VAL A 93 4.86 -17.66 -0.40
N LEU A 94 4.00 -16.98 -1.15
CA LEU A 94 3.72 -15.56 -0.94
C LEU A 94 3.00 -15.31 0.39
N VAL A 95 2.01 -16.13 0.76
CA VAL A 95 1.32 -16.04 2.07
C VAL A 95 2.32 -16.18 3.21
N ARG A 96 3.21 -17.17 3.12
CA ARG A 96 4.20 -17.46 4.17
C ARG A 96 5.24 -16.34 4.29
N ALA A 97 5.70 -15.82 3.15
CA ALA A 97 6.56 -14.65 3.10
C ALA A 97 5.92 -13.40 3.74
N ILE A 98 4.67 -13.06 3.37
CA ILE A 98 3.93 -11.92 3.94
C ILE A 98 3.80 -12.06 5.47
N ALA A 99 3.47 -13.26 5.95
CA ALA A 99 3.35 -13.52 7.39
C ALA A 99 4.68 -13.33 8.12
N LEU A 100 5.79 -13.85 7.59
CA LEU A 100 7.12 -13.70 8.19
C LEU A 100 7.60 -12.24 8.22
N VAL A 101 7.39 -11.48 7.13
CA VAL A 101 7.73 -10.05 7.08
C VAL A 101 6.91 -9.25 8.10
N ALA A 102 5.62 -9.57 8.26
CA ALA A 102 4.76 -8.90 9.23
C ALA A 102 5.16 -9.18 10.68
N LEU A 103 5.52 -10.43 10.99
CA LEU A 103 6.01 -10.82 12.32
C LEU A 103 7.31 -10.06 12.67
N GLY A 104 8.27 -9.99 11.75
CA GLY A 104 9.51 -9.24 12.01
C GLY A 104 9.31 -7.73 12.12
N SER A 105 8.36 -7.17 11.38
CA SER A 105 8.01 -5.75 11.46
C SER A 105 7.33 -5.37 12.79
N GLY A 106 6.50 -6.26 13.34
CA GLY A 106 5.82 -6.05 14.63
C GLY A 106 6.78 -5.98 15.82
N GLU A 107 7.88 -6.74 15.78
CA GLU A 107 8.92 -6.72 16.81
C GLU A 107 9.79 -5.44 16.75
N ALA A 108 10.00 -4.89 15.54
CA ALA A 108 10.72 -3.63 15.34
C ALA A 108 9.94 -2.40 15.83
N GLY A 109 8.61 -2.39 15.66
CA GLY A 109 7.73 -1.32 16.14
C GLY A 109 7.68 -1.18 17.67
N ALA A 110 7.96 -2.25 18.41
CA ALA A 110 8.02 -2.24 19.87
C ALA A 110 9.37 -1.74 20.45
N SER A 111 10.44 -1.68 19.64
CA SER A 111 11.79 -1.31 20.09
C SER A 111 12.40 -0.09 19.38
N GLY A 112 11.70 0.53 18.42
CA GLY A 112 12.27 1.56 17.54
C GLY A 112 11.57 2.92 17.59
N SER A 113 11.29 3.48 18.77
CA SER A 113 10.94 4.91 18.88
C SER A 113 12.24 5.74 18.88
N GLY A 114 12.72 6.07 17.68
CA GLY A 114 13.99 6.76 17.48
C GLY A 114 14.09 7.47 16.13
N ALA A 115 13.39 8.60 16.02
CA ALA A 115 13.68 9.79 15.19
C ALA A 115 13.93 9.65 13.66
N VAL A 116 13.01 10.25 12.87
CA VAL A 116 13.29 11.57 12.28
C VAL A 116 12.00 12.40 12.19
N SER A 117 12.05 13.61 12.72
CA SER A 117 10.96 14.60 12.79
C SER A 117 10.76 15.34 11.47
N GLY A 118 9.50 15.69 11.19
CA GLY A 118 9.10 16.69 10.21
C GLY A 118 7.63 17.08 10.38
N ALA A 119 7.41 18.18 11.11
CA ALA A 119 6.15 18.90 11.37
C ALA A 119 5.22 18.32 12.47
N ALA A 120 5.05 19.14 13.50
CA ALA A 120 4.23 18.91 14.67
C ALA A 120 2.76 18.68 14.34
N SER A 121 2.18 17.64 14.91
CA SER A 121 0.77 17.55 15.24
C SER A 121 0.65 16.74 16.52
N GLU A 122 -0.01 17.35 17.50
CA GLU A 122 -0.22 16.86 18.87
C GLU A 122 -0.73 15.40 18.92
N PRO A 123 -0.36 14.62 19.95
CA PRO A 123 -0.88 13.27 20.13
C PRO A 123 -2.28 13.36 20.72
N SER A 124 -3.29 13.53 19.86
CA SER A 124 -4.66 13.26 20.24
C SER A 124 -4.84 11.75 20.28
N VAL A 125 -4.85 11.21 21.49
CA VAL A 125 -5.16 9.81 21.78
C VAL A 125 -6.63 9.56 21.43
N GLU A 126 -6.93 9.25 20.17
CA GLU A 126 -8.19 8.62 19.81
C GLU A 126 -8.11 7.14 20.20
N ALA A 127 -8.73 6.84 21.34
CA ALA A 127 -8.93 5.49 21.83
C ALA A 127 -9.84 4.70 20.85
N GLY A 128 -9.37 3.51 20.45
CA GLY A 128 -10.25 2.45 19.96
C GLY A 128 -10.32 2.22 18.45
N MET A 129 -9.21 2.38 17.71
CA MET A 129 -9.16 1.87 16.32
C MET A 129 -8.50 0.49 16.29
N PRO A 130 -9.08 -0.50 15.57
CA PRO A 130 -8.45 -1.79 15.35
C PRO A 130 -7.14 -1.61 14.59
N ASP A 131 -6.19 -2.52 14.79
CA ASP A 131 -4.91 -2.57 14.07
C ASP A 131 -5.14 -2.60 12.54
N GLU A 132 -5.11 -1.42 11.91
CA GLU A 132 -5.47 -1.19 10.50
C GLU A 132 -4.47 -1.86 9.54
N GLY A 133 -3.21 -2.02 9.98
CA GLY A 133 -2.20 -2.80 9.28
C GLY A 133 -2.56 -4.29 9.26
N GLY A 134 -3.00 -4.81 10.40
CA GLY A 134 -3.49 -6.18 10.54
C GLY A 134 -4.69 -6.49 9.64
N ALA A 135 -5.65 -5.57 9.51
CA ALA A 135 -6.81 -5.76 8.63
C ALA A 135 -6.43 -5.82 7.14
N SER A 136 -5.52 -4.95 6.67
CA SER A 136 -5.03 -4.99 5.30
C SER A 136 -4.22 -6.26 5.01
N LEU A 137 -3.41 -6.72 5.97
CA LEU A 137 -2.69 -7.98 5.87
C LEU A 137 -3.64 -9.18 5.80
N ALA A 138 -4.66 -9.21 6.66
CA ALA A 138 -5.67 -10.27 6.65
C ALA A 138 -6.40 -10.35 5.31
N SER A 139 -6.73 -9.20 4.70
CA SER A 139 -7.34 -9.15 3.36
C SER A 139 -6.41 -9.72 2.29
N ARG A 140 -5.12 -9.37 2.30
CA ARG A 140 -4.13 -9.91 1.35
C ARG A 140 -3.99 -11.42 1.46
N VAL A 141 -3.84 -11.94 2.69
CA VAL A 141 -3.73 -13.39 2.94
C VAL A 141 -5.02 -14.10 2.53
N SER A 142 -6.19 -13.57 2.91
CA SER A 142 -7.49 -14.13 2.54
C SER A 142 -7.65 -14.24 1.02
N ARG A 143 -7.25 -13.20 0.27
CA ARG A 143 -7.28 -13.15 -1.19
C ARG A 143 -6.40 -14.22 -1.86
N LEU A 144 -5.24 -14.53 -1.27
CA LEU A 144 -4.34 -15.57 -1.79
C LEU A 144 -4.83 -16.99 -1.47
N LEU A 145 -5.42 -17.18 -0.29
CA LEU A 145 -5.98 -18.46 0.13
C LEU A 145 -7.30 -18.79 -0.55
N THR A 146 -8.07 -17.76 -0.93
CA THR A 146 -9.38 -17.91 -1.58
C THR A 146 -9.43 -17.04 -2.84
N PRO A 147 -8.80 -17.46 -3.95
CA PRO A 147 -8.76 -16.65 -5.16
C PRO A 147 -10.16 -16.44 -5.73
N GLU A 148 -10.59 -15.18 -5.79
CA GLU A 148 -11.83 -14.83 -6.47
C GLU A 148 -11.63 -14.77 -8.00
N PRO A 149 -12.65 -15.14 -8.79
CA PRO A 149 -12.57 -15.01 -10.24
C PRO A 149 -12.41 -13.54 -10.65
N PRO A 150 -11.57 -13.24 -11.64
CA PRO A 150 -11.38 -11.87 -12.10
C PRO A 150 -12.67 -11.31 -12.71
N LEU A 151 -12.82 -9.98 -12.63
CA LEU A 151 -13.94 -9.28 -13.27
C LEU A 151 -13.95 -9.54 -14.78
N GLY A 152 -15.15 -9.73 -15.33
CA GLY A 152 -15.33 -9.85 -16.78
C GLY A 152 -15.05 -8.52 -17.49
N ARG A 153 -14.65 -8.56 -18.76
CA ARG A 153 -14.34 -7.35 -19.55
C ARG A 153 -15.43 -6.28 -19.50
N ALA A 154 -16.70 -6.69 -19.56
CA ALA A 154 -17.83 -5.77 -19.50
C ALA A 154 -17.91 -5.03 -18.15
N GLN A 155 -17.66 -5.73 -17.04
CA GLN A 155 -17.62 -5.15 -15.71
C GLN A 155 -16.43 -4.19 -15.59
N THR A 156 -15.24 -4.60 -16.06
CA THR A 156 -14.06 -3.73 -16.08
C THR A 156 -14.33 -2.45 -16.87
N THR A 157 -14.91 -2.55 -18.08
CA THR A 157 -15.25 -1.37 -18.87
C THR A 157 -16.28 -0.49 -18.18
N ALA A 158 -17.29 -1.07 -17.55
CA ALA A 158 -18.32 -0.31 -16.82
C ALA A 158 -17.72 0.44 -15.61
N VAL A 159 -16.81 -0.19 -14.87
CA VAL A 159 -16.11 0.45 -13.74
C VAL A 159 -15.23 1.59 -14.24
N LEU A 160 -14.48 1.39 -15.33
CA LEU A 160 -13.62 2.43 -15.90
C LEU A 160 -14.43 3.61 -16.46
N THR A 161 -15.52 3.35 -17.18
CA THR A 161 -16.38 4.41 -17.70
C THR A 161 -17.07 5.18 -16.59
N ALA A 162 -17.59 4.49 -15.57
CA ALA A 162 -18.19 5.14 -14.40
C ALA A 162 -17.17 6.01 -13.66
N SER A 163 -15.95 5.52 -13.45
CA SER A 163 -14.86 6.29 -12.83
C SER A 163 -14.49 7.53 -13.65
N GLY A 164 -14.39 7.40 -14.97
CA GLY A 164 -14.11 8.52 -15.87
C GLY A 164 -15.21 9.57 -15.85
N LEU A 165 -16.48 9.17 -15.87
CA LEU A 165 -17.63 10.07 -15.76
C LEU A 165 -17.67 10.80 -14.41
N LEU A 166 -17.36 10.09 -13.32
CA LEU A 166 -17.35 10.66 -11.97
C LEU A 166 -16.32 11.79 -11.82
N LEU A 167 -15.21 11.72 -12.57
CA LEU A 167 -14.21 12.79 -12.64
C LEU A 167 -14.63 13.90 -13.61
N ALA A 168 -15.11 13.55 -14.80
CA ALA A 168 -15.37 14.49 -15.91
C ALA A 168 -16.63 15.34 -15.70
N VAL A 169 -17.72 14.76 -15.19
CA VAL A 169 -19.01 15.48 -15.02
C VAL A 169 -18.88 16.71 -14.11
N PRO A 170 -18.37 16.60 -12.86
CA PRO A 170 -18.25 17.76 -11.98
C PRO A 170 -17.24 18.80 -12.51
N THR A 171 -16.14 18.38 -13.14
CA THR A 171 -15.17 19.32 -13.72
C THR A 171 -15.76 20.10 -14.90
N VAL A 172 -16.49 19.44 -15.81
CA VAL A 172 -17.15 20.09 -16.94
C VAL A 172 -18.23 21.06 -16.46
N LEU A 173 -19.07 20.65 -15.49
CA LEU A 173 -20.11 21.52 -14.93
C LEU A 173 -19.55 22.78 -14.26
N LEU A 174 -18.36 22.71 -13.66
CA LEU A 174 -17.70 23.86 -13.04
C LEU A 174 -17.04 24.80 -14.07
N LEU A 175 -16.48 24.26 -15.15
CA LEU A 175 -15.67 25.04 -16.11
C LEU A 175 -16.47 25.62 -17.28
N VAL A 176 -17.48 24.89 -17.79
CA VAL A 176 -18.24 25.31 -18.98
C VAL A 176 -18.97 26.66 -18.80
N PRO A 177 -19.65 26.94 -17.67
CA PRO A 177 -20.35 28.22 -17.50
C PRO A 177 -19.41 29.43 -17.55
N GLY A 178 -18.16 29.27 -17.12
CA GLY A 178 -17.15 30.34 -17.13
C GLY A 178 -16.45 30.55 -18.48
N LEU A 179 -16.68 29.67 -19.46
CA LEU A 179 -16.13 29.80 -20.82
C LEU A 179 -17.18 30.28 -21.84
N VAL A 180 -18.46 30.21 -21.49
CA VAL A 180 -19.59 30.52 -22.38
C VAL A 180 -20.28 31.84 -21.99
N GLY A 181 -19.88 32.47 -20.89
CA GLY A 181 -20.33 33.81 -20.45
C GLY A 181 -19.25 34.87 -20.65
#